data_AF-G7TCQ0-F1
#
_entry.id   AF-G7TCQ0-F1
#
_cell.length_a   1.000
_cell.length_b   1.000
_cell.length_c   1.000
_cell.angle_alpha   90.00
_cell.angle_beta   90.00
_cell.angle_gamma   90.00
#
_symmetry.space_group_name_H-M   'P 1'
#
loop_
_entity.id
_entity.type
_entity.pdbx_description
1 polymer ?
#
loop_
_entity_poly.entity_id
_entity_poly.type
_entity_poly.pdbx_seq_one_letter_code
_entity_poly.pdbx_strand_id
1 'polypeptide(L)'
;MDDAAFAPQLARPGQFPPDGAQWLHEIKWDGYRILATLTAGKVRLWSRNGLEWTDKTPEIADAIQSLGLRSAQIDGELIAGRGSKEDVNLLQAPLSGER
;
A
#
# COMPACT_ATOMS: atom_id res chain seq x y z
N MET A 1 -8.89 16.64 5.01
CA MET A 1 -8.05 15.69 4.26
C MET A 1 -8.91 15.22 3.10
N ASP A 2 -8.34 15.20 1.90
CA ASP A 2 -9.02 14.65 0.73
C ASP A 2 -9.18 13.13 0.91
N ASP A 3 -10.29 12.55 0.49
CA ASP A 3 -10.51 11.12 0.50
C ASP A 3 -10.13 10.44 -0.83
N ALA A 4 -9.77 11.21 -1.85
CA ALA A 4 -9.28 10.71 -3.14
C ALA A 4 -7.86 10.12 -3.08
N ALA A 5 -7.52 9.30 -4.08
CA ALA A 5 -6.17 8.77 -4.25
C ALA A 5 -5.11 9.88 -4.29
N PHE A 6 -3.90 9.57 -3.79
CA PHE A 6 -2.74 10.46 -3.84
C PHE A 6 -1.58 9.79 -4.57
N ALA A 7 -0.62 10.58 -5.06
CA ALA A 7 0.53 10.04 -5.78
C ALA A 7 1.58 9.51 -4.79
N PRO A 8 2.04 8.25 -4.94
CA PRO A 8 3.09 7.70 -4.08
C PRO A 8 4.46 8.30 -4.40
N GLN A 9 5.31 8.41 -3.39
CA GLN A 9 6.72 8.75 -3.61
C GLN A 9 7.46 7.57 -4.23
N LEU A 10 8.26 7.84 -5.27
CA LEU A 10 9.06 6.83 -5.95
C LEU A 10 10.52 6.84 -5.48
N ALA A 11 11.09 5.64 -5.34
CA ALA A 11 12.51 5.46 -5.08
C ALA A 11 13.32 5.63 -6.38
N ARG A 12 14.58 6.04 -6.23
CA ARG A 12 15.56 6.02 -7.32
C ARG A 12 16.32 4.68 -7.28
N PRO A 13 16.52 4.01 -8.43
CA PRO A 13 17.37 2.83 -8.49
C PRO A 13 18.79 3.16 -8.00
N GLY A 14 19.35 2.26 -7.20
CA GLY A 14 20.73 2.35 -6.70
C GLY A 14 21.35 0.96 -6.66
N GLN A 15 22.67 0.88 -6.74
CA GLN A 15 23.39 -0.38 -6.70
C GLN A 15 23.49 -0.96 -5.28
N PHE A 16 23.56 -0.07 -4.27
CA PHE A 16 23.65 -0.41 -2.86
C PHE A 16 22.73 0.52 -2.05
N PRO A 17 22.19 0.05 -0.90
CA PRO A 17 21.48 0.93 0.01
C PRO A 17 22.43 2.01 0.55
N PRO A 18 21.96 3.25 0.75
CA PRO A 18 22.81 4.31 1.27
C PRO A 18 23.10 4.09 2.77
N ASP A 19 24.30 4.49 3.20
CA ASP A 19 24.77 4.36 4.58
C ASP A 19 24.68 5.68 5.36
N GLY A 20 24.66 5.58 6.70
CA GLY A 20 24.75 6.71 7.63
C GLY A 20 23.53 6.87 8.53
N ALA A 21 23.71 7.62 9.63
CA ALA A 21 22.69 7.78 10.67
C ALA A 21 21.42 8.53 10.21
N GLN A 22 21.48 9.20 9.06
CA GLN A 22 20.35 9.89 8.44
C GLN A 22 19.42 8.95 7.65
N TRP A 23 19.77 7.68 7.49
CA TRP A 23 19.00 6.72 6.72
C TRP A 23 18.29 5.71 7.61
N LEU A 24 17.05 5.42 7.25
CA LEU A 24 16.30 4.26 7.71
C LEU A 24 16.19 3.27 6.56
N HIS A 25 16.31 1.98 6.85
CA HIS A 25 16.18 0.91 5.87
C HIS A 25 14.93 0.08 6.17
N GLU A 26 14.13 -0.12 5.14
CA GLU A 26 12.94 -0.97 5.18
C GLU A 26 13.12 -2.15 4.21
N ILE A 27 12.47 -3.27 4.50
CA ILE A 27 12.42 -4.40 3.58
C ILE A 27 11.68 -3.96 2.32
N LYS A 28 12.31 -4.12 1.16
CA LYS A 28 11.61 -3.99 -0.11
C LYS A 28 10.79 -5.26 -0.35
N TRP A 29 9.50 -5.17 -0.11
CA TRP A 29 8.54 -6.21 -0.49
C TRP A 29 8.33 -6.24 -2.01
N ASP A 30 7.93 -7.42 -2.51
CA ASP A 30 7.39 -7.58 -3.85
C ASP A 30 5.89 -7.86 -3.70
N GLY A 31 5.06 -6.96 -4.21
CA GLY A 31 3.60 -6.98 -4.07
C GLY A 31 2.93 -5.94 -4.95
N TYR A 32 1.77 -5.46 -4.52
CA TYR A 32 1.13 -4.28 -5.12
C TYR A 32 1.14 -3.12 -4.13
N ARG A 33 1.59 -1.95 -4.59
CA ARG A 33 1.51 -0.74 -3.78
C ARG A 33 0.05 -0.37 -3.54
N ILE A 34 -0.29 -0.18 -2.28
CA ILE A 34 -1.65 0.17 -1.84
C ILE A 34 -1.58 1.44 -0.99
N LEU A 35 -2.51 2.35 -1.28
CA LEU A 35 -2.62 3.62 -0.58
C LEU A 35 -3.94 3.66 0.15
N ALA A 36 -3.93 4.13 1.40
CA ALA A 36 -5.14 4.30 2.19
C ALA A 36 -5.39 5.78 2.44
N THR A 37 -6.64 6.21 2.20
CA THR A 37 -7.14 7.49 2.69
C THR A 37 -8.11 7.25 3.82
N LEU A 38 -7.91 8.00 4.91
CA LEU A 38 -8.80 8.03 6.06
C LEU A 38 -9.33 9.44 6.19
N THR A 39 -10.64 9.59 6.06
CA THR A 39 -11.31 10.89 6.21
C THR A 39 -12.54 10.74 7.07
N ALA A 40 -12.59 11.47 8.20
CA ALA A 40 -13.66 11.38 9.18
C ALA A 40 -13.92 9.93 9.65
N GLY A 41 -12.85 9.17 9.83
CA GLY A 41 -12.88 7.78 10.29
C GLY A 41 -13.40 6.80 9.23
N LYS A 42 -13.43 7.15 7.94
CA LYS A 42 -13.75 6.22 6.85
C LYS A 42 -12.51 5.91 6.04
N VAL A 43 -12.25 4.62 5.82
CA VAL A 43 -11.13 4.11 5.01
C VAL A 43 -11.56 3.92 3.56
N ARG A 44 -10.71 4.35 2.63
CA ARG A 44 -10.73 3.92 1.21
C ARG A 44 -9.34 3.46 0.82
N LEU A 45 -9.27 2.43 0.00
CA LEU A 45 -8.02 1.85 -0.49
C LEU A 45 -7.88 2.07 -1.98
N TRP A 46 -6.66 2.37 -2.39
CA TRP A 46 -6.32 2.74 -3.75
C TRP A 46 -5.13 1.95 -4.23
N SER A 47 -5.20 1.56 -5.48
CA SER A 47 -4.08 1.03 -6.24
C SER A 47 -3.05 2.14 -6.52
N ARG A 48 -1.85 1.77 -6.98
CA ARG A 48 -0.80 2.73 -7.37
C ARG A 48 -1.29 3.76 -8.40
N ASN A 49 -2.20 3.33 -9.28
CA ASN A 49 -2.74 4.13 -10.38
C ASN A 49 -4.08 4.80 -10.03
N GLY A 50 -4.49 4.79 -8.76
CA GLY A 50 -5.70 5.45 -8.29
C GLY A 50 -7.00 4.69 -8.54
N LEU A 51 -6.93 3.38 -8.85
CA LEU A 51 -8.12 2.53 -8.88
C LEU A 51 -8.57 2.22 -7.46
N GLU A 52 -9.86 2.34 -7.17
CA GLU A 52 -10.37 2.03 -5.84
C GLU A 52 -10.43 0.50 -5.62
N TRP A 53 -9.83 0.06 -4.52
CA TRP A 53 -9.64 -1.34 -4.13
C TRP A 53 -10.26 -1.69 -2.77
N THR A 54 -11.01 -0.76 -2.16
CA THR A 54 -11.66 -0.94 -0.86
C THR A 54 -12.44 -2.25 -0.80
N ASP A 55 -13.33 -2.50 -1.76
CA ASP A 55 -14.17 -3.70 -1.80
C ASP A 55 -13.42 -4.97 -2.23
N LYS A 56 -12.24 -4.82 -2.83
CA LYS A 56 -11.39 -5.96 -3.24
C LYS A 56 -10.51 -6.48 -2.11
N THR A 57 -10.33 -5.68 -1.05
CA THR A 57 -9.44 -5.97 0.09
C THR A 57 -10.09 -5.57 1.42
N PRO A 58 -11.31 -6.05 1.70
CA PRO A 58 -12.08 -5.63 2.89
C PRO A 58 -11.33 -5.88 4.21
N GLU A 59 -10.56 -6.96 4.30
CA GLU A 59 -9.76 -7.29 5.47
C GLU A 59 -8.66 -6.25 5.77
N ILE A 60 -8.12 -5.61 4.73
CA ILE A 60 -7.12 -4.55 4.85
C ILE A 60 -7.80 -3.23 5.26
N ALA A 61 -8.97 -2.95 4.69
CA ALA A 61 -9.75 -1.76 5.05
C ALA A 61 -10.16 -1.82 6.53
N ASP A 62 -10.65 -2.97 6.99
CA ASP A 62 -11.03 -3.22 8.39
C ASP A 62 -9.83 -3.12 9.34
N ALA A 63 -8.68 -3.69 8.97
CA ALA A 63 -7.47 -3.61 9.77
C ALA A 63 -7.02 -2.15 9.95
N ILE A 64 -7.02 -1.36 8.87
CA ILE A 64 -6.67 0.08 8.94
C ILE A 64 -7.72 0.87 9.73
N GLN A 65 -9.00 0.54 9.57
CA GLN A 65 -10.10 1.15 10.32
C GLN A 65 -9.93 0.92 11.83
N SER A 66 -9.44 -0.25 12.22
CA SER A 66 -9.22 -0.63 13.63
C SER A 66 -8.14 0.21 14.34
N LEU A 67 -7.30 0.93 13.59
CA LEU A 67 -6.31 1.86 14.15
C LEU A 67 -6.97 3.05 14.87
N GLY A 68 -8.27 3.29 14.65
CA GLY A 68 -9.04 4.34 15.34
C GLY A 68 -8.62 5.77 14.97
N LEU A 69 -7.97 5.95 13.83
CA LEU A 69 -7.52 7.25 13.34
C LEU A 69 -8.69 8.06 12.78
N ARG A 70 -8.73 9.36 13.07
CA ARG A 70 -9.75 10.27 12.50
C ARG A 70 -9.48 10.62 11.04
N SER A 71 -8.23 10.93 10.73
CA SER A 71 -7.79 11.24 9.38
C SER A 71 -6.31 10.89 9.19
N ALA A 72 -5.96 10.28 8.06
CA ALA A 72 -4.59 9.92 7.70
C ALA A 72 -4.49 9.59 6.21
N GLN A 73 -3.28 9.64 5.67
CA GLN A 73 -2.90 9.02 4.40
C GLN A 73 -1.77 8.05 4.69
N ILE A 74 -1.93 6.80 4.26
CA ILE A 74 -0.97 5.71 4.52
C ILE A 74 -0.55 5.13 3.18
N ASP A 75 0.75 4.88 3.05
CA ASP A 75 1.38 4.30 1.86
C ASP A 75 2.08 3.01 2.27
N GLY A 76 1.83 1.92 1.56
CA GLY A 76 2.39 0.62 1.91
C GLY A 76 2.31 -0.37 0.74
N GLU A 77 2.75 -1.60 1.02
CA GLU A 77 2.75 -2.68 0.05
C GLU A 77 1.78 -3.77 0.51
N LEU A 78 0.82 -4.13 -0.35
CA LEU A 78 -0.02 -5.31 -0.17
C LEU A 78 0.76 -6.54 -0.64
N ILE A 79 0.95 -7.49 0.28
CA ILE A 79 1.66 -8.75 0.03
C ILE A 79 0.74 -9.94 0.26
N ALA A 80 1.04 -11.07 -0.38
CA ALA A 80 0.38 -12.35 -0.12
C ALA A 80 1.36 -13.36 0.50
N GLY A 81 0.81 -14.39 1.15
CA GLY A 81 1.60 -15.50 1.68
C GLY A 81 2.65 -15.04 2.69
N ARG A 82 3.93 -15.32 2.39
CA ARG A 82 5.08 -14.92 3.19
C ARG A 82 5.75 -13.64 2.67
N GLY A 83 5.18 -13.00 1.63
CA GLY A 83 5.75 -11.82 1.00
C GLY A 83 6.96 -12.12 0.12
N SER A 84 7.09 -13.36 -0.38
CA SER A 84 8.13 -13.71 -1.34
C SER A 84 7.72 -13.32 -2.76
N LYS A 85 8.68 -13.29 -3.70
CA LYS A 85 8.41 -13.03 -5.12
C LYS A 85 7.42 -14.01 -5.74
N GLU A 86 7.49 -15.27 -5.31
CA GLU A 86 6.63 -16.33 -5.80
C GLU A 86 5.17 -16.13 -5.36
N ASP A 87 4.96 -15.53 -4.19
CA ASP A 87 3.63 -15.27 -3.63
C ASP A 87 2.89 -14.14 -4.35
N VAL A 88 3.58 -13.26 -5.09
CA VAL A 88 2.98 -12.10 -5.79
C VAL A 88 1.85 -12.52 -6.72
N ASN A 89 1.97 -13.68 -7.38
CA ASN A 89 0.94 -14.17 -8.31
C ASN A 89 -0.40 -14.44 -7.62
N LEU A 90 -0.41 -14.69 -6.31
CA LEU A 90 -1.64 -14.90 -5.54
C LEU A 90 -2.51 -13.63 -5.48
N LEU A 91 -1.92 -12.45 -5.69
CA LEU A 91 -2.63 -11.17 -5.69
C LEU A 91 -3.32 -10.86 -7.02
N GLN A 92 -2.92 -11.51 -8.12
CA GLN A 92 -3.42 -11.19 -9.47
C GLN A 92 -4.91 -11.48 -9.65
N ALA A 93 -5.40 -12.60 -9.11
CA ALA A 93 -6.79 -13.00 -9.22
C ALA A 93 -7.76 -12.04 -8.49
N PRO A 94 -7.55 -11.71 -7.20
CA PRO A 94 -8.45 -10.79 -6.49
C PRO A 94 -8.37 -9.34 -6.98
N LEU A 95 -7.20 -8.90 -7.48
CA LEU A 95 -6.94 -7.50 -7.83
C LEU A 95 -6.96 -7.20 -9.33
N SER A 96 -7.55 -8.09 -10.13
CA SER A 96 -7.68 -7.90 -11.57
C SER A 96 -8.27 -6.52 -11.92
N GLY A 97 -7.62 -5.83 -12.85
CA GLY A 97 -7.98 -4.48 -13.29
C GLY A 97 -6.82 -3.48 -13.35
N GLU A 98 -5.74 -3.72 -12.60
CA GLU A 98 -4.47 -3.01 -12.81
C GLU A 98 -3.76 -3.58 -14.05
N ARG A 99 -3.60 -2.75 -15.08
CA ARG A 99 -2.68 -2.97 -16.19
C ARG A 99 -1.70 -1.82 -16.26
#